data_AF-A0A2T0KUT2-F1
#
_entry.id   AF-A0A2T0KUT2-F1
#
_cell.length_a   1.000
_cell.length_b   1.000
_cell.length_c   1.000
_cell.angle_alpha   90.00
_cell.angle_beta   90.00
_cell.angle_gamma   90.00
#
_symmetry.space_group_name_H-M   'P 1'
#
loop_
_entity.id
_entity.type
_entity.pdbx_description
1 polymer ?
#
loop_
_entity_poly.entity_id
_entity_poly.type
_entity_poly.pdbx_seq_one_letter_code
_entity_poly.pdbx_strand_id
1 'polypeptide(L)' 'MRIEEIQTIINAASETADSIVGAREWATAEDASAMHDMIFWDMLAKQLPGISVADLLSILK' A
#
# COMPACT_ATOMS: atom_id res chain seq x y z
N MET A 1 -10.03 -1.87 15.26
CA MET A 1 -9.63 -2.78 14.18
C MET A 1 -8.56 -3.70 14.73
N ARG A 2 -8.63 -5.00 14.45
CA ARG A 2 -7.62 -5.97 14.89
C ARG A 2 -6.39 -5.89 13.98
N ILE A 3 -5.24 -6.28 14.53
CA ILE A 3 -3.97 -6.32 13.78
C ILE A 3 -4.08 -7.18 12.51
N GLU A 4 -4.77 -8.32 12.60
CA GLU A 4 -5.01 -9.23 11.47
C GLU A 4 -5.81 -8.58 10.33
N GLU A 5 -6.79 -7.73 10.67
CA GLU A 5 -7.60 -7.00 9.69
C GLU A 5 -6.74 -5.92 9.00
N ILE A 6 -5.89 -5.24 9.76
CA ILE A 6 -4.94 -4.24 9.24
C ILE A 6 -3.93 -4.91 8.29
N GLN A 7 -3.39 -6.07 8.67
CA GLN A 7 -2.47 -6.84 7.81
C GLN A 7 -3.14 -7.29 6.51
N THR A 8 -4.40 -7.73 6.59
CA THR A 8 -5.18 -8.11 5.40
C THR A 8 -5.35 -6.93 4.44
N ILE A 9 -5.64 -5.74 4.98
CA ILE A 9 -5.76 -4.49 4.20
C ILE A 9 -4.41 -4.10 3.57
N ILE A 10 -3.31 -4.20 4.33
CA ILE A 10 -1.96 -3.92 3.83
C ILE A 10 -1.60 -4.86 2.67
N ASN A 11 -1.85 -6.17 2.83
CA ASN A 11 -1.55 -7.15 1.79
C ASN A 11 -2.37 -6.89 0.53
N ALA A 12 -3.69 -6.70 0.68
CA ALA A 12 -4.56 -6.36 -0.44
C ALA A 12 -4.13 -5.05 -1.13
N ALA A 13 -3.62 -4.08 -0.35
CA ALA A 13 -3.10 -2.84 -0.89
C ALA A 13 -1.84 -3.03 -1.74
N SER A 14 -0.90 -3.84 -1.26
CA SER A 14 0.30 -4.19 -2.00
C SER A 14 -0.04 -4.96 -3.28
N GLU A 15 -0.85 -6.00 -3.19
CA GLU A 15 -1.25 -6.83 -4.34
C GLU A 15 -1.94 -6.00 -5.44
N THR A 16 -2.76 -5.03 -5.04
CA THR A 16 -3.43 -4.14 -6.00
C THR A 16 -2.45 -3.19 -6.66
N ALA A 17 -1.52 -2.61 -5.89
CA ALA A 17 -0.48 -1.73 -6.42
C ALA A 17 0.42 -2.50 -7.41
N ASP A 18 0.85 -3.71 -7.05
CA ASP A 18 1.60 -4.61 -7.94
C ASP A 18 0.84 -4.95 -9.21
N SER A 19 -0.46 -5.23 -9.13
CA SER A 19 -1.27 -5.56 -10.31
C SER A 19 -1.41 -4.37 -11.26
N ILE A 20 -1.64 -3.16 -10.73
CA ILE A 20 -1.79 -1.94 -11.53
C ILE A 20 -0.45 -1.54 -12.16
N VAL A 21 0.63 -1.57 -11.38
CA VAL A 21 1.98 -1.25 -11.86
C VAL A 21 2.43 -2.28 -12.87
N GLY A 22 2.24 -3.57 -12.62
CA GLY A 22 2.62 -4.66 -13.53
C GLY A 22 1.81 -4.69 -14.84
N ALA A 23 0.61 -4.10 -14.86
CA ALA A 23 -0.20 -3.98 -16.08
C ALA A 23 0.30 -2.92 -17.06
N ARG A 24 1.25 -2.06 -16.65
CA ARG A 24 1.77 -0.95 -17.45
C ARG A 24 3.28 -1.10 -17.65
N GLU A 25 3.77 -0.79 -18.86
CA GLU A 25 5.21 -0.62 -19.08
C GLU A 25 5.68 0.74 -18.55
N TRP A 26 6.76 0.72 -17.77
CA TRP A 26 7.37 1.89 -17.16
C TRP A 26 8.68 2.24 -17.83
N ALA A 27 8.99 3.54 -17.88
CA ALA A 27 10.25 4.01 -18.46
C ALA A 27 11.46 3.57 -17.62
N THR A 28 11.29 3.51 -16.30
CA THR A 28 12.31 3.08 -15.34
C THR A 28 11.69 2.25 -14.23
N ALA A 29 12.54 1.50 -13.52
CA ALA A 29 12.14 0.78 -12.32
C ALA A 29 11.79 1.77 -11.19
N GLU A 30 12.45 2.92 -11.13
CA GLU A 30 12.13 3.99 -10.18
C GLU A 30 10.72 4.54 -10.38
N ASP A 31 10.29 4.76 -11.63
CA ASP A 31 8.94 5.24 -11.95
C ASP A 31 7.88 4.20 -11.54
N ALA A 32 8.15 2.92 -11.81
CA ALA A 32 7.29 1.82 -11.40
C ALA A 32 7.15 1.76 -9.87
N SER A 33 8.27 1.89 -9.14
CA SER A 33 8.31 1.89 -7.68
C SER A 33 7.57 3.10 -7.09
N ALA A 34 7.79 4.30 -7.64
CA ALA A 34 7.12 5.51 -7.17
C ALA A 34 5.60 5.42 -7.34
N MET A 35 5.14 4.81 -8.44
CA MET A 35 3.72 4.62 -8.70
C MET A 35 3.12 3.49 -7.87
N HIS A 36 3.88 2.44 -7.59
CA HIS A 36 3.50 1.41 -6.64
C HIS A 36 3.22 2.04 -5.27
N ASP A 37 4.18 2.81 -4.75
CA ASP A 37 4.06 3.46 -3.44
C ASP A 37 2.87 4.43 -3.40
N MET A 38 2.67 5.22 -4.46
CA MET A 38 1.55 6.16 -4.52
C MET A 38 0.19 5.44 -4.43
N ILE A 39 0.01 4.36 -5.19
CA ILE A 39 -1.23 3.56 -5.17
C ILE A 39 -1.41 2.90 -3.81
N PHE A 40 -0.36 2.28 -3.28
CA PHE A 40 -0.36 1.63 -1.98
C PHE A 40 -0.81 2.59 -0.87
N TRP A 41 -0.18 3.77 -0.77
CA TRP A 41 -0.51 4.75 0.26
C TRP A 41 -1.89 5.38 0.07
N ASP A 42 -2.32 5.63 -1.16
CA ASP A 42 -3.67 6.14 -1.44
C ASP A 42 -4.75 5.13 -1.00
N MET A 43 -4.53 3.84 -1.22
CA MET A 43 -5.46 2.81 -0.76
C MET A 43 -5.47 2.65 0.75
N LEU A 44 -4.30 2.70 1.41
CA LEU A 44 -4.22 2.69 2.87
C LEU A 44 -4.96 3.88 3.48
N ALA A 45 -4.78 5.08 2.93
CA ALA A 45 -5.47 6.28 3.43
C ALA A 45 -7.00 6.17 3.31
N LYS A 46 -7.50 5.49 2.27
CA LYS A 46 -8.93 5.24 2.07
C LYS A 46 -9.50 4.15 2.98
N GLN A 47 -8.76 3.06 3.17
CA GLN A 47 -9.26 1.90 3.94
C GLN A 47 -8.99 1.99 5.44
N LEU A 48 -7.99 2.77 5.85
CA LEU A 48 -7.61 2.98 7.25
C LEU A 48 -7.71 4.46 7.64
N PRO A 49 -8.91 5.10 7.50
CA PRO A 49 -9.07 6.49 7.86
C PRO A 49 -8.82 6.66 9.37
N GLY A 50 -7.92 7.59 9.72
CA GLY A 50 -7.58 7.90 11.10
C GLY A 50 -6.48 7.04 11.73
N ILE A 51 -5.87 6.11 10.98
CA ILE A 51 -4.64 5.44 11.40
C ILE A 51 -3.45 6.23 10.89
N SER A 52 -2.54 6.64 11.78
CA SER A 52 -1.32 7.34 11.36
C SER A 52 -0.27 6.36 10.81
N VAL A 53 0.67 6.87 10.02
CA VAL A 53 1.83 6.08 9.56
C VAL A 53 2.63 5.53 10.74
N ALA A 54 2.72 6.26 11.86
CA ALA A 54 3.40 5.79 13.06
C ALA A 54 2.69 4.59 13.70
N ASP A 55 1.35 4.59 13.69
CA ASP A 55 0.55 3.47 14.18
C ASP A 55 0.75 2.23 13.29
N LEU A 56 0.73 2.41 11.96
CA LEU A 56 1.04 1.35 11.00
C LEU A 56 2.43 0.74 11.23
N LEU A 57 3.45 1.58 11.40
CA LEU A 57 4.82 1.14 11.68
C LEU A 57 4.95 0.41 13.03
N SER A 58 4.14 0.77 14.02
CA SER A 58 4.10 0.07 15.30
C SER A 58 3.43 -1.31 15.21
N ILE A 59 2.54 -1.51 14.23
CA ILE A 59 1.80 -2.77 14.03
C ILE A 59 2.61 -3.76 13.19
N LEU A 60 3.46 -3.25 12.30
CA LEU A 60 4.34 -4.03 11.43
C LEU A 60 5.65 -4.49 12.11
N LYS A 61 5.85 -4.14 13.39
CA LYS A 61 7.09 -4.36 14.14
C LYS A 61 7.12 -5.67 14.91
#